data_AF-A0A3B8PWW5-F1
#
_entry.id   AF-A0A3B8PWW5-F1
#
_cell.length_a   1.000
_cell.length_b   1.000
_cell.length_c   1.000
_cell.angle_alpha   90.00
_cell.angle_beta   90.00
_cell.angle_gamma   90.00
#
_symmetry.space_group_name_H-M   'P 1'
#
loop_
_entity.id
_entity.type
_entity.pdbx_description
1 polymer ?
#
loop_
_entity_poly.entity_id
_entity_poly.type
_entity_poly.pdbx_seq_one_letter_code
_entity_poly.pdbx_strand_id
1 'polypeptide(L)'
;LFEQIRAHQNRTTALMPTGREVMAYVHDLWQATEPPGSKERLQVEQMKRYLNFIGQGVGPDAATAAEFLYRIRRTTTRQDFFDVCRAFLDHGDPMSLRPFSNVAAARNEVPSGG
;
A
#
# COMPACT_ATOMS: atom_id res chain seq x y z
N LEU A 1 10.42 0.76 5.25
CA LEU A 1 10.31 -0.55 5.93
C LEU A 1 11.57 -0.92 6.73
N PHE A 2 12.79 -0.94 6.16
CA PHE A 2 14.00 -1.36 6.90
C PHE A 2 14.48 -0.38 7.99
N GLU A 3 14.29 0.93 7.81
CA GLU A 3 14.62 1.92 8.84
C GLU A 3 13.75 1.77 10.10
N GLN A 4 12.49 1.36 9.92
CA GLN A 4 11.55 1.11 11.02
C GLN A 4 11.93 -0.14 11.82
N ILE A 5 12.46 -1.17 11.17
CA ILE A 5 12.99 -2.38 11.85
C ILE A 5 14.19 -1.98 12.72
N ARG A 6 15.08 -1.13 12.21
CA ARG A 6 16.25 -0.62 12.96
C ARG A 6 15.82 0.29 14.12
N ALA A 7 14.82 1.16 13.94
CA ALA A 7 14.29 2.02 15.01
C ALA A 7 13.62 1.20 16.14
N HIS A 8 12.86 0.16 15.80
CA HIS A 8 12.21 -0.73 16.77
C HIS A 8 13.24 -1.56 17.57
N GLN A 9 14.34 -2.01 16.94
CA GLN A 9 15.44 -2.69 17.65
C GLN A 9 16.15 -1.76 18.65
N ASN A 10 16.15 -0.45 18.38
CA ASN A 10 16.79 0.58 19.21
C ASN A 10 15.87 1.17 20.30
N ARG A 11 14.70 0.57 20.60
CA ARG A 11 13.68 1.10 21.55
C ARG A 11 13.33 2.58 21.31
N THR A 12 13.48 3.05 20.08
CA THR A 12 12.98 4.37 19.70
C THR A 12 11.55 4.18 19.24
N THR A 13 10.60 4.90 19.85
CA THR A 13 9.18 4.86 19.51
C THR A 13 9.04 4.93 18.00
N ALA A 14 8.62 3.83 17.35
CA ALA A 14 8.53 3.79 15.90
C ALA A 14 7.52 4.85 15.47
N LEU A 15 8.02 5.92 14.85
CA LEU A 15 7.19 6.98 14.29
C LEU A 15 6.29 6.34 13.22
N MET A 16 4.99 6.48 13.42
CA MET A 16 3.98 6.09 12.44
C MET A 16 4.21 6.94 11.18
N PRO A 17 4.39 6.35 9.99
CA PRO A 17 4.63 7.11 8.78
C PRO A 17 3.41 7.97 8.44
N THR A 18 3.63 9.15 7.89
CA THR A 18 2.58 10.01 7.38
C THR A 18 2.04 9.49 6.04
N GLY A 19 0.85 9.96 5.65
CA GLY A 19 0.30 9.73 4.30
C GLY A 19 1.32 9.97 3.20
N ARG A 20 1.97 11.14 3.22
CA ARG A 20 2.97 11.52 2.22
C ARG A 20 4.21 10.64 2.21
N GLU A 21 4.66 10.15 3.36
CA GLU A 21 5.77 9.20 3.42
C GLU A 21 5.39 7.85 2.78
N VAL A 22 4.16 7.38 3.00
CA VAL A 22 3.65 6.18 2.32
C VAL A 22 3.50 6.44 0.82
N MET A 23 3.04 7.62 0.39
CA MET A 23 2.95 7.99 -1.02
C MET A 23 4.33 8.00 -1.69
N ALA A 24 5.34 8.58 -1.04
CA ALA A 24 6.72 8.57 -1.53
C ALA A 24 7.25 7.14 -1.66
N TYR A 25 6.99 6.29 -0.66
CA TYR A 25 7.35 4.88 -0.72
C TYR A 25 6.67 4.13 -1.89
N VAL A 26 5.40 4.43 -2.20
CA VAL A 26 4.71 3.84 -3.36
C VAL A 26 5.36 4.30 -4.68
N HIS A 27 5.80 5.55 -4.78
CA HIS A 27 6.57 6.04 -5.93
C HIS A 27 7.91 5.32 -6.07
N ASP A 28 8.67 5.18 -4.98
CA ASP A 28 9.94 4.47 -5.01
C ASP A 28 9.76 3.00 -5.39
N LEU A 29 8.72 2.35 -4.86
CA LEU A 29 8.40 0.96 -5.18
C LEU A 29 8.02 0.80 -6.66
N TRP A 30 7.29 1.75 -7.23
CA TRP A 30 6.98 1.75 -8.66
C TRP A 30 8.27 1.76 -9.47
N GLN A 31 9.17 2.72 -9.21
CA GLN A 31 10.41 2.87 -9.97
C GLN A 31 11.36 1.68 -9.80
N ALA A 32 11.45 1.14 -8.59
CA ALA A 32 12.33 0.02 -8.28
C ALA A 32 11.86 -1.31 -8.91
N THR A 33 10.56 -1.43 -9.20
CA THR A 33 9.97 -2.67 -9.70
C THR A 33 9.60 -2.63 -11.16
N GLU A 34 9.63 -1.46 -11.82
CA GLU A 34 9.29 -1.27 -13.23
C GLU A 34 10.38 -1.89 -14.13
N PRO A 35 10.10 -3.04 -14.79
CA PRO A 35 11.07 -3.64 -15.68
C PRO A 35 11.30 -2.79 -16.93
N PRO A 36 12.53 -2.77 -17.50
CA PRO A 36 12.78 -2.10 -18.77
C PRO A 36 11.83 -2.60 -19.86
N GLY A 37 11.13 -1.67 -20.54
CA GLY A 37 10.18 -2.01 -21.61
C GLY A 37 8.89 -2.68 -21.14
N SER A 38 8.56 -2.62 -19.84
CA SER A 38 7.33 -3.19 -19.34
C SER A 38 6.09 -2.50 -19.92
N LYS A 39 5.04 -3.29 -20.14
CA LYS A 39 3.72 -2.74 -20.46
C LYS A 39 3.14 -2.15 -19.18
N GLU A 40 2.70 -0.90 -19.24
CA GLU A 40 2.09 -0.17 -18.11
C GLU A 40 1.08 -1.04 -17.33
N ARG A 41 0.19 -1.73 -18.04
CA ARG A 41 -0.80 -2.63 -17.43
C ARG A 41 -0.17 -3.70 -16.53
N LEU A 42 0.94 -4.30 -16.93
CA LEU A 42 1.64 -5.32 -16.12
C LEU A 42 2.22 -4.71 -14.84
N GLN A 43 2.78 -3.50 -14.94
CA GLN A 43 3.29 -2.76 -13.79
C GLN A 43 2.16 -2.38 -12.82
N VAL A 44 1.02 -1.91 -13.34
CA VAL A 44 -0.18 -1.64 -12.53
C VAL A 44 -0.64 -2.89 -11.78
N GLU A 45 -0.74 -4.05 -12.45
CA GLU A 45 -1.14 -5.30 -11.79
C GLU A 45 -0.14 -5.75 -10.72
N GLN A 46 1.17 -5.57 -10.96
CA GLN A 46 2.18 -5.83 -9.95
C GLN A 46 2.03 -4.89 -8.73
N MET A 47 1.84 -3.60 -8.98
CA MET A 47 1.67 -2.60 -7.93
C MET A 47 0.42 -2.85 -7.09
N LYS A 48 -0.71 -3.23 -7.70
CA LYS A 48 -1.92 -3.64 -6.97
C LYS A 48 -1.66 -4.77 -5.98
N ARG A 49 -0.76 -5.72 -6.28
CA ARG A 49 -0.40 -6.80 -5.33
C ARG A 49 0.24 -6.23 -4.07
N TYR A 50 1.14 -5.25 -4.19
CA TYR A 50 1.72 -4.59 -3.03
C TYR A 50 0.67 -3.77 -2.26
N LEU A 51 -0.16 -3.02 -2.98
CA LEU A 51 -1.16 -2.14 -2.37
C LEU A 51 -2.30 -2.92 -1.70
N ASN A 52 -2.54 -4.19 -2.07
CA ASN A 52 -3.45 -5.06 -1.32
C ASN A 52 -2.99 -5.31 0.13
N PHE A 53 -1.70 -5.20 0.41
CA PHE A 53 -1.16 -5.32 1.77
C PHE A 53 -1.02 -3.95 2.44
N ILE A 54 -0.38 -2.99 1.75
CA ILE A 54 -0.20 -1.62 2.28
C ILE A 54 -1.56 -0.95 2.57
N GLY A 55 -2.53 -1.18 1.68
CA GLY A 55 -3.88 -0.60 1.75
C GLY A 55 -4.69 -0.97 2.99
N GLN A 56 -4.32 -2.03 3.72
CA GLN A 56 -5.04 -2.46 4.92
C GLN A 56 -4.82 -1.52 6.11
N GLY A 57 -3.81 -0.64 6.05
CA GLY A 57 -3.55 0.40 7.06
C GLY A 57 -3.84 1.82 6.56
N VAL A 58 -4.50 1.98 5.41
CA VAL A 58 -4.72 3.30 4.80
C VAL A 58 -5.87 4.05 5.46
N GLY A 59 -5.60 5.30 5.85
CA GLY A 59 -6.59 6.19 6.47
C GLY A 59 -6.75 5.99 7.99
N PRO A 60 -7.69 6.72 8.60
CA PRO A 60 -7.88 6.73 10.05
C PRO A 60 -8.60 5.48 10.59
N ASP A 61 -9.31 4.74 9.74
CA ASP A 61 -10.15 3.62 10.14
C ASP A 61 -10.26 2.53 9.05
N ALA A 62 -10.90 1.41 9.44
CA ALA A 62 -11.12 0.27 8.57
C ALA A 62 -12.00 0.58 7.35
N ALA A 63 -12.95 1.52 7.47
CA ALA A 63 -13.85 1.90 6.38
C ALA A 63 -13.08 2.63 5.26
N THR A 64 -12.20 3.55 5.66
CA THR A 64 -11.32 4.28 4.74
C THR A 64 -10.35 3.33 4.05
N ALA A 65 -9.76 2.39 4.80
CA ALA A 65 -8.90 1.35 4.23
C ALA A 65 -9.64 0.46 3.23
N ALA A 66 -10.87 0.05 3.54
CA ALA A 66 -11.71 -0.74 2.65
C ALA A 66 -12.05 0.02 1.36
N GLU A 67 -12.39 1.31 1.46
CA GLU A 67 -12.68 2.17 0.30
C GLU A 67 -11.43 2.39 -0.58
N PHE A 68 -10.26 2.63 0.04
CA PHE A 68 -9.00 2.71 -0.69
C PHE A 68 -8.73 1.43 -1.48
N LEU A 69 -8.84 0.27 -0.83
CA LEU A 69 -8.63 -1.03 -1.47
C LEU A 69 -9.66 -1.30 -2.57
N TYR A 70 -10.91 -0.91 -2.36
CA TYR A 70 -11.95 -1.01 -3.38
C TYR A 70 -11.57 -0.21 -4.63
N ARG A 71 -11.14 1.05 -4.48
CA ARG A 71 -10.79 1.91 -5.61
C ARG A 71 -9.50 1.45 -6.30
N ILE A 72 -8.44 1.16 -5.55
CA ILE A 72 -7.12 0.85 -6.12
C ILE A 72 -7.13 -0.44 -6.96
N ARG A 73 -7.93 -1.44 -6.57
CA ARG A 73 -8.08 -2.73 -7.30
C ARG A 73 -8.66 -2.56 -8.71
N ARG A 74 -9.37 -1.46 -8.98
CA ARG A 74 -10.07 -1.18 -10.25
C ARG A 74 -9.29 -0.32 -11.23
N THR A 75 -8.19 0.29 -10.79
CA THR A 75 -7.34 1.15 -11.63
C THR A 75 -6.73 0.34 -12.79
N THR A 76 -6.59 0.91 -13.98
CA THR A 76 -6.00 0.20 -15.13
C THR A 76 -4.82 0.95 -15.74
N THR A 77 -4.68 2.23 -15.41
CA THR A 77 -3.59 3.10 -15.85
C THR A 77 -2.76 3.56 -14.64
N ARG A 78 -1.53 3.97 -14.91
CA ARG A 78 -0.64 4.63 -13.95
C ARG A 78 -1.27 5.89 -13.40
N GLN A 79 -1.94 6.66 -14.24
CA GLN A 79 -2.63 7.88 -13.83
C GLN A 79 -3.73 7.59 -12.82
N ASP A 80 -4.66 6.68 -13.14
CA ASP A 80 -5.75 6.30 -12.23
C ASP A 80 -5.21 5.74 -10.91
N PHE A 81 -4.15 4.93 -10.99
CA PHE A 81 -3.47 4.36 -9.83
C PHE A 81 -2.97 5.45 -8.88
N PHE A 82 -2.19 6.42 -9.39
CA PHE A 82 -1.64 7.49 -8.57
C PHE A 82 -2.68 8.54 -8.14
N ASP A 83 -3.74 8.73 -8.92
CA ASP A 83 -4.87 9.58 -8.52
C ASP A 83 -5.62 8.99 -7.32
N VAL A 84 -5.83 7.67 -7.31
CA VAL A 84 -6.37 6.99 -6.12
C VAL A 84 -5.39 7.09 -4.95
N CYS A 85 -4.08 6.86 -5.14
CA CYS A 85 -3.11 7.04 -4.04
C CYS A 85 -3.16 8.45 -3.46
N ARG A 86 -3.15 9.50 -4.29
CA ARG A 86 -3.18 10.89 -3.83
C ARG A 86 -4.43 11.22 -3.03
N ALA A 87 -5.59 10.70 -3.45
CA ALA A 87 -6.86 10.94 -2.76
C ALA A 87 -6.90 10.43 -1.30
N PHE A 88 -6.06 9.46 -0.94
CA PHE A 88 -6.02 8.86 0.40
C PHE A 88 -4.70 9.08 1.15
N LEU A 89 -3.62 9.43 0.46
CA LEU A 89 -2.27 9.52 1.03
C LEU A 89 -1.68 10.94 0.99
N ASP A 90 -2.29 11.91 0.29
CA ASP A 90 -1.79 13.29 0.28
C ASP A 90 -2.19 14.07 1.55
N HIS A 91 -1.70 13.59 2.69
CA HIS A 91 -1.87 14.23 3.99
C HIS A 91 -0.63 14.04 4.86
N GLY A 92 -0.49 14.93 5.86
CA GLY A 92 0.59 14.88 6.85
C GLY A 92 0.28 14.02 8.08
N ASP A 93 -0.94 13.48 8.18
CA ASP A 93 -1.35 12.74 9.38
C ASP A 93 -0.66 11.37 9.48
N PRO A 94 -0.28 10.94 10.70
CA PRO A 94 0.31 9.61 10.93
C PRO A 94 -0.65 8.47 10.56
N MET A 95 -0.11 7.41 10.00
CA MET A 95 -0.83 6.21 9.57
C MET A 95 -0.43 4.98 10.38
N SER A 96 -1.39 4.11 10.64
CA SER A 96 -1.16 2.86 11.33
C SER A 96 -0.22 1.94 10.53
N LEU A 97 0.82 1.44 11.20
CA LEU A 97 1.66 0.34 10.68
C LEU A 97 0.98 -1.03 10.77
N ARG A 98 -0.18 -1.12 11.43
CA ARG A 98 -0.96 -2.35 11.57
C ARG A 98 -2.15 -2.34 10.62
N PRO A 99 -2.41 -3.46 9.92
CA PRO A 99 -3.67 -3.67 9.22
C PRO A 99 -4.87 -3.48 10.16
N PHE A 100 -5.94 -2.86 9.68
CA PHE A 100 -7.21 -2.87 10.39
C PHE A 100 -7.83 -4.28 10.34
N SER A 101 -8.15 -4.84 11.51
CA SER A 101 -8.80 -6.13 11.64
C SER A 101 -10.16 -6.09 10.95
N ASN A 102 -10.37 -6.91 9.90
CA ASN A 102 -11.57 -7.05 9.03
C ASN A 102 -11.44 -6.50 7.60
N VAL A 103 -10.34 -5.83 7.25
CA VAL A 103 -10.09 -5.41 5.87
C VAL A 103 -9.52 -6.59 5.10
N ALA A 104 -10.40 -7.38 4.48
CA ALA A 104 -10.00 -8.62 3.80
C ALA A 104 -8.93 -8.35 2.73
N ALA A 105 -7.74 -8.95 2.94
CA ALA A 105 -6.86 -9.29 1.85
C ALA A 105 -7.66 -10.19 0.89
N ALA A 106 -7.56 -9.95 -0.42
CA ALA A 106 -8.09 -10.91 -1.38
C ALA A 106 -7.54 -12.30 -1.00
N ARG A 107 -8.43 -13.27 -0.79
CA ARG A 107 -8.08 -14.65 -0.44
C ARG A 107 -7.02 -15.15 -1.42
N ASN A 108 -5.77 -15.26 -1.00
CA ASN A 108 -4.85 -16.17 -1.65
C ASN A 108 -5.19 -17.55 -1.08
N GLU A 109 -6.12 -18.25 -1.74
CA GLU A 109 -6.43 -19.62 -1.41
C GLU A 109 -5.17 -20.47 -1.62
N VAL A 110 -4.53 -20.84 -0.52
CA VAL A 110 -3.60 -21.97 -0.51
C VAL A 110 -4.46 -23.20 -0.81
N PRO A 111 -4.16 -24.01 -1.84
CA PRO A 111 -4.88 -25.24 -2.04
C PRO A 111 -4.62 -26.13 -0.83
N SER A 112 -5.64 -26.34 -0.01
CA SER A 112 -5.63 -27.42 0.97
C SER A 112 -5.61 -28.73 0.19
N GLY A 113 -4.43 -29.32 0.07
CA GLY A 113 -4.31 -30.73 -0.30
C GLY A 113 -4.96 -31.59 0.76
N GLY A 114 -5.87 -32.45 0.33
CA GLY A 114 -6.54 -33.49 1.10
C GLY A 114 -7.21 -34.45 0.15
#